data_AF-A0A3M0KMP2-F1
#
_entry.id   AF-A0A3M0KMP2-F1
#
_cell.length_a   1.000
_cell.length_b   1.000
_cell.length_c   1.000
_cell.angle_alpha   90.00
_cell.angle_beta   90.00
_cell.angle_gamma   90.00
#
_symmetry.space_group_name_H-M   'P 1'
#
loop_
_entity.id
_entity.type
_entity.pdbx_description
1 polymer ?
#
loop_
_entity_poly.entity_id
_entity_poly.type
_entity_poly.pdbx_seq_one_letter_code
_entity_poly.pdbx_strand_id
1 'polypeptide(L)' 'MHIPEYSQIVSPLYLVTLKKNDFHWGPEQQQTFAQIKQEIAHVVALGPVRTGPEVKNMLYCAASNNGLS' A
#
# COMPACT_ATOMS: atom_id res chain seq x y z
N MET A 1 -8.77 1.78 -9.67
CA MET A 1 -8.79 1.27 -8.29
C MET A 1 -9.19 2.44 -7.40
N HIS A 2 -10.36 2.37 -6.74
CA HIS A 2 -10.83 3.40 -5.81
C HIS A 2 -10.74 2.82 -4.40
N ILE A 3 -9.82 3.34 -3.59
CA ILE A 3 -9.68 2.98 -2.18
C ILE A 3 -10.49 4.02 -1.40
N PRO A 4 -11.57 3.63 -0.71
CA PRO A 4 -12.32 4.55 0.14
C PRO A 4 -11.39 5.17 1.18
N GLU A 5 -11.61 6.45 1.52
CA GLU A 5 -10.89 7.14 2.61
C GLU A 5 -9.37 7.20 2.42
N TYR A 6 -8.87 7.02 1.20
CA TYR A 6 -7.43 7.01 0.90
C TYR A 6 -6.69 8.21 1.49
N SER A 7 -7.27 9.42 1.38
CA SER A 7 -6.69 10.65 1.94
C SER A 7 -6.56 10.63 3.47
N GLN A 8 -7.48 9.97 4.18
CA GLN A 8 -7.43 9.83 5.63
C GLN A 8 -6.33 8.84 6.02
N ILE A 9 -6.21 7.74 5.27
CA ILE A 9 -5.21 6.69 5.50
C ILE A 9 -3.79 7.21 5.25
N VAL A 10 -3.57 8.04 4.22
CA VAL A 10 -2.23 8.55 3.87
C VAL A 10 -1.85 9.86 4.56
N SER A 11 -2.80 10.57 5.19
CA SER A 11 -2.53 11.84 5.89
C SER A 11 -1.44 11.73 6.96
N PRO A 12 -1.41 10.69 7.82
CA PRO A 12 -0.32 10.49 8.77
C PRO A 12 1.05 10.38 8.08
N LEU A 13 1.14 9.63 6.97
CA LEU A 13 2.39 9.48 6.21
C LEU A 13 2.83 10.79 5.53
N TYR A 14 1.87 11.56 5.01
CA TYR A 14 2.17 12.86 4.42
C TYR A 14 2.79 13.80 5.46
N LEU A 15 2.22 13.87 6.67
CA LEU A 15 2.76 14.70 7.77
C LEU A 15 4.18 14.30 8.18
N VAL A 16 4.52 13.01 8.09
CA VAL A 16 5.87 12.48 8.35
C VAL A 16 6.88 12.96 7.32
N THR A 17 6.50 13.03 6.05
CA THR A 17 7.40 13.42 4.96
C THR A 17 7.49 14.94 4.74
N LEU A 18 6.47 15.69 5.15
CA LEU A 18 6.33 17.12 4.84
C LEU A 18 7.11 18.03 5.80
N LYS A 19 7.28 17.61 7.05
CA LYS A 19 7.96 18.40 8.08
C LYS A 19 9.39 17.90 8.20
N LYS A 20 10.40 18.77 8.05
CA LYS A 20 11.81 18.54 8.44
C LYS A 20 11.97 18.36 9.97
N ASN A 21 11.01 17.71 10.62
CA ASN A 21 11.06 17.37 12.03
C ASN A 21 11.75 16.03 12.16
N ASP A 22 12.47 15.82 13.27
CA ASP A 22 12.91 14.48 13.64
C ASP A 22 11.69 13.58 13.76
N PHE A 23 11.55 12.70 12.77
CA PHE A 23 10.45 11.77 12.72
C PHE A 23 10.76 10.61 13.66
N HIS A 24 10.02 10.55 14.76
CA HIS A 24 10.09 9.43 15.67
C HIS A 24 9.08 8.36 15.24
N TRP A 25 9.59 7.18 14.90
CA TRP A 25 8.79 5.99 14.62
C TRP A 25 8.17 5.48 15.92
N GLY A 26 7.00 5.99 16.27
CA GLY A 26 6.30 5.66 17.50
C GLY A 26 5.28 4.53 17.35
N PRO A 27 4.66 4.10 18.48
CA PRO A 27 3.67 3.04 18.49
C PRO A 27 2.46 3.30 17.57
N GLU A 28 2.01 4.55 17.49
CA GLU A 28 0.86 4.96 16.66
C GLU A 28 1.15 4.81 15.16
N GLN A 29 2.34 5.22 14.72
CA GLN A 29 2.76 5.07 13.33
C GLN A 29 2.92 3.58 12.97
N GLN A 30 3.45 2.78 13.89
CA GLN A 30 3.61 1.35 13.66
C GLN A 30 2.27 0.61 13.57
N GLN A 31 1.31 0.97 14.41
CA GLN A 31 -0.05 0.44 14.35
C GLN A 31 -0.76 0.85 13.05
N THR A 32 -0.68 2.13 12.68
CA THR A 32 -1.27 2.65 11.44
C THR A 32 -0.67 1.95 10.22
N PHE A 33 0.64 1.76 10.19
CA PHE A 33 1.31 1.05 9.11
C PHE A 33 0.94 -0.44 9.04
N ALA A 34 0.72 -1.10 10.19
CA ALA A 34 0.21 -2.46 10.22
C ALA A 34 -1.21 -2.55 9.64
N GLN A 35 -2.09 -1.60 9.97
CA GLN A 35 -3.45 -1.51 9.43
C GLN A 35 -3.42 -1.28 7.91
N ILE A 36 -2.58 -0.37 7.42
CA ILE A 36 -2.42 -0.12 5.98
C ILE A 36 -2.00 -1.39 5.23
N LYS A 37 -1.04 -2.15 5.76
CA LYS A 37 -0.62 -3.43 5.15
C LYS A 37 -1.76 -4.44 5.12
N GLN A 38 -2.55 -4.52 6.18
CA GLN A 38 -3.69 -5.43 6.26
C GLN A 38 -4.79 -5.05 5.27
N GLU A 39 -5.13 -3.76 5.18
CA GLU A 39 -6.12 -3.26 4.21
C GLU A 39 -5.67 -3.49 2.76
N ILE A 40 -4.38 -3.28 2.46
CA ILE A 40 -3.83 -3.61 1.14
C ILE A 40 -3.94 -5.12 0.89
N ALA A 41 -3.58 -5.97 1.85
CA ALA A 41 -3.69 -7.42 1.69
C ALA A 41 -5.14 -7.87 1.46
N HIS A 42 -6.11 -7.26 2.16
CA HIS A 42 -7.53 -7.54 1.96
C HIS A 42 -8.03 -7.09 0.58
N VAL A 43 -7.63 -5.90 0.10
CA VAL A 43 -8.04 -5.39 -1.21
C VAL A 43 -7.34 -6.12 -2.37
N VAL A 44 -6.08 -6.52 -2.16
CA VAL A 44 -5.25 -7.24 -3.15
C VAL A 44 -5.48 -8.75 -3.10
N ALA A 45 -6.26 -9.27 -2.15
CA ALA A 45 -6.79 -10.63 -2.19
C ALA A 45 -7.74 -10.77 -3.38
N LEU A 46 -7.16 -10.92 -4.57
CA LEU A 46 -7.86 -11.23 -5.79
C LEU A 46 -8.45 -12.63 -5.60
N GLY A 47 -9.78 -12.74 -5.76
CA GLY A 47 -10.42 -14.04 -5.96
C GLY A 47 -9.80 -14.77 -7.17
N PRO A 48 -10.16 -16.04 -7.40
CA PRO A 48 -9.61 -16.84 -8.50
C PRO A 48 -9.58 -16.04 -9.80
N VAL A 49 -8.40 -15.95 -10.43
CA VAL A 49 -8.22 -15.20 -11.69
C VAL A 49 -9.21 -15.75 -12.71
N ARG A 50 -10.22 -14.94 -13.06
CA ARG A 50 -11.17 -15.31 -14.11
C ARG A 50 -10.44 -15.23 -15.44
N THR A 51 -10.15 -16.38 -16.04
CA THR A 51 -9.58 -16.46 -17.38
C THR A 51 -10.72 -16.47 -18.40
N GLY A 52 -10.89 -15.39 -19.15
CA GLY A 52 -11.86 -15.30 -20.23
C GLY A 52 -11.39 -14.36 -21.33
N PRO A 53 -11.87 -14.48 -22.58
CA PRO A 53 -11.41 -13.67 -23.72
C PRO A 53 -11.54 -12.14 -23.51
N GLU A 54 -12.40 -11.70 -22.59
CA GLU A 54 -12.64 -10.29 -22.28
C GLU A 54 -11.86 -9.78 -21.06
N VAL A 55 -11.07 -10.61 -20.38
CA VAL A 55 -10.34 -10.20 -19.17
C VAL A 55 -8.95 -9.69 -19.53
N LYS A 56 -8.78 -8.36 -19.51
CA LYS A 56 -7.47 -7.71 -19.71
C LYS A 56 -6.71 -7.59 -18.40
N ASN A 57 -5.92 -8.61 -18.07
CA ASN A 57 -4.97 -8.55 -16.96
C ASN A 57 -3.81 -7.61 -17.30
N MET A 58 -3.37 -6.80 -16.33
CA MET A 58 -2.26 -5.87 -16.50
C MET A 58 -1.23 -6.10 -15.39
N LEU A 59 0.01 -6.42 -15.76
CA LEU A 59 1.11 -6.66 -14.84
C LEU A 59 2.04 -5.44 -14.79
N TYR A 60 2.37 -4.99 -13.58
CA TYR A 60 3.39 -3.96 -13.33
C TYR A 60 4.60 -4.61 -12.65
N CYS A 61 5.79 -4.44 -13.22
CA CYS A 61 7.04 -4.92 -12.65
C CYS A 61 8.02 -3.75 -12.49
N ALA A 62 8.68 -3.69 -11.33
CA ALA A 62 9.77 -2.76 -11.06
C ALA A 62 10.94 -3.54 -10.44
N ALA A 63 12.15 -3.34 -10.95
CA ALA A 63 13.35 -3.95 -10.39
C ALA A 63 13.96 -3.02 -9.34
N SER A 64 14.13 -3.51 -8.11
CA SER A 64 14.97 -2.89 -7.09
C SER A 64 16.33 -3.59 -7.09
N ASN A 65 17.40 -2.85 -6.86
CA ASN A 65 18.76 -3.36 -6.68
C ASN A 65 18.90 -4.35 -5.50
N ASN A 66 17.86 -4.51 -4.68
CA ASN A 66 17.80 -5.45 -3.55
C ASN A 66 16.88 -6.66 -3.85
N GLY A 67 16.56 -6.89 -5.13
CA GLY A 67 15.33 -7.57 -5.54
C GLY A 67 15.23 -9.09 -5.40
N LEU A 68 16.32 -9.85 -5.29
CA LEU A 68 16.28 -11.31 -5.09
C LEU A 68 17.57 -11.78 -4.42
N SER A 69 17.48 -12.19 -3.16
CA SER A 69 18.42 -13.13 -2.54
C SER A 69 17.65 -14.29 -1.94
#